data_AF-A0A7Y3GZT6-F1
#
_entry.id   AF-A0A7Y3GZT6-F1
#
_cell.length_a   1.000
_cell.length_b   1.000
_cell.length_c   1.000
_cell.angle_alpha   90.00
_cell.angle_beta   90.00
_cell.angle_gamma   90.00
#
_symmetry.space_group_name_H-M   'P 1'
#
loop_
_entity.id
_entity.type
_entity.pdbx_description
1 polymer ?
#
loop_
_entity_poly.entity_id
_entity_poly.type
_entity_poly.pdbx_seq_one_letter_code
_entity_poly.pdbx_strand_id
1 'polypeptide(L)'
;MSKIRLASVAVGIACFSSLGPAISSLAAPTAGEAELSAEVPYPESPNEWPADEPVGPAEGVSGAMLKDPFADTARWLHYGGDYRNHRHSPSRLNPAGARMLSAAWAFVRGTKGQFEASPIVYGGVMY
;
A
#
# COMPACT_ATOMS: atom_id res chain seq x y z
N MET A 1 0.23 -37.10 2.84
CA MET A 1 1.04 -36.67 1.68
C MET A 1 0.23 -36.87 0.41
N SER A 2 -0.56 -35.86 0.03
CA SER A 2 -1.47 -35.92 -1.13
C SER A 2 -0.77 -35.33 -2.36
N LYS A 3 -0.73 -36.08 -3.47
CA LYS A 3 0.01 -35.76 -4.69
C LYS A 3 -0.87 -34.97 -5.66
N ILE A 4 -0.41 -33.77 -6.04
CA ILE A 4 -0.97 -32.90 -7.07
C ILE A 4 -0.68 -33.50 -8.46
N ARG A 5 -1.68 -33.53 -9.36
CA ARG A 5 -1.50 -33.86 -10.78
C ARG A 5 -1.62 -32.58 -11.61
N LEU A 6 -0.53 -32.19 -12.29
CA LEU A 6 -0.53 -31.19 -13.37
C LEU A 6 -1.09 -31.82 -14.65
N ALA A 7 -2.01 -31.13 -15.32
CA ALA A 7 -2.42 -31.44 -16.69
C ALA A 7 -1.71 -30.45 -17.65
N SER A 8 -0.84 -30.98 -18.51
CA SER A 8 -0.29 -30.26 -19.67
C SER A 8 -1.29 -30.32 -20.82
N VAL A 9 -1.64 -29.16 -21.39
CA VAL A 9 -2.40 -29.07 -22.65
C VAL A 9 -1.40 -28.81 -23.78
N ALA A 10 -1.32 -29.76 -24.70
CA ALA A 10 -0.49 -29.69 -25.89
C ALA A 10 -1.20 -28.89 -27.00
N VAL A 11 -0.50 -27.89 -27.55
CA VAL A 11 -0.91 -27.10 -28.71
C VAL A 11 -0.66 -27.92 -29.97
N GLY A 12 -1.74 -28.29 -30.67
CA GLY A 12 -1.68 -28.94 -31.98
C GLY A 12 -1.71 -27.92 -33.11
N ILE A 13 -0.60 -27.78 -33.83
CA ILE A 13 -0.48 -27.05 -35.10
C ILE A 13 -0.98 -27.96 -36.21
N ALA A 14 -1.98 -27.53 -36.98
CA ALA A 14 -2.38 -28.19 -38.22
C ALA A 14 -2.25 -27.21 -39.39
N CYS A 15 -1.23 -27.42 -40.22
CA CYS A 15 -1.08 -26.84 -41.54
C CYS A 15 -2.16 -27.39 -42.48
N PHE A 16 -2.85 -26.51 -43.21
CA PHE A 16 -3.60 -26.90 -44.40
C PHE A 16 -3.32 -25.88 -45.51
N SER A 17 -2.75 -26.38 -46.60
CA SER A 17 -2.36 -25.60 -47.78
C SER A 17 -3.04 -26.18 -49.01
N SER A 18 -3.87 -25.38 -49.70
CA SER A 18 -3.90 -25.25 -51.18
C SER A 18 -5.04 -24.34 -51.71
N LEU A 19 -4.62 -23.34 -52.49
CA LEU A 19 -5.17 -22.70 -53.71
C LEU A 19 -6.68 -22.38 -53.92
N GLY A 20 -6.95 -21.09 -54.20
CA GLY A 20 -7.94 -20.62 -55.20
C GLY A 20 -8.69 -19.30 -54.82
N PRO A 21 -8.77 -18.26 -55.68
CA PRO A 21 -8.99 -16.88 -55.23
C PRO A 21 -10.46 -16.43 -55.27
N ALA A 22 -10.89 -15.65 -54.28
CA ALA A 22 -12.05 -14.77 -54.39
C ALA A 22 -11.62 -13.33 -54.05
N ILE A 23 -11.55 -12.53 -55.10
CA ILE A 23 -11.40 -11.07 -55.05
C ILE A 23 -12.67 -10.47 -54.43
N SER A 24 -12.59 -10.12 -53.15
CA SER A 24 -13.52 -9.16 -52.53
C SER A 24 -12.79 -7.84 -52.38
N SER A 25 -13.11 -6.89 -53.26
CA SER A 25 -12.75 -5.48 -53.09
C SER A 25 -13.51 -4.94 -51.88
N LEU A 26 -12.89 -4.99 -50.70
CA LEU A 26 -13.34 -4.21 -49.56
C LEU A 26 -12.57 -2.89 -49.60
N ALA A 27 -13.25 -1.83 -50.01
CA ALA A 27 -12.77 -0.47 -49.84
C ALA A 27 -12.31 -0.33 -48.39
N ALA A 28 -11.02 -0.02 -48.21
CA ALA A 28 -10.48 0.27 -46.89
C ALA A 28 -11.33 1.39 -46.28
N PRO A 29 -11.94 1.20 -45.10
CA PRO A 29 -12.38 2.36 -44.36
C PRO A 29 -11.10 3.17 -44.11
N THR A 30 -11.04 4.39 -44.64
CA THR A 30 -10.12 5.40 -44.13
C THR A 30 -10.52 5.60 -42.68
N ALA A 31 -9.93 4.79 -41.80
CA ALA A 31 -10.04 4.94 -40.37
C ALA A 31 -9.44 6.31 -40.06
N GLY A 32 -10.34 7.27 -39.86
CA GLY A 32 -10.01 8.56 -39.29
C GLY A 32 -9.25 8.35 -37.99
N GLU A 33 -8.41 9.32 -37.69
CA GLU A 33 -7.57 9.37 -36.51
C GLU A 33 -8.33 8.94 -35.25
N ALA A 34 -7.88 7.85 -34.63
CA ALA A 34 -8.11 7.62 -33.22
C ALA A 34 -6.80 7.94 -32.51
N GLU A 35 -6.64 9.22 -32.13
CA GLU A 35 -5.59 9.63 -31.22
C GLU A 35 -5.63 8.76 -29.97
N LEU A 36 -4.49 8.17 -29.64
CA LEU A 36 -4.25 7.41 -28.43
C LEU A 36 -4.23 8.37 -27.23
N SER A 37 -5.37 8.97 -26.88
CA SER A 37 -5.55 9.70 -25.63
C SER A 37 -6.25 8.79 -24.63
N ALA A 38 -5.53 7.75 -24.21
CA ALA A 38 -5.93 6.94 -23.08
C ALA A 38 -5.41 7.60 -21.80
N GLU A 39 -5.97 8.77 -21.44
CA GLU A 39 -5.89 9.27 -20.07
C GLU A 39 -6.69 8.27 -19.22
N VAL A 40 -6.01 7.25 -18.70
CA VAL A 40 -6.61 6.35 -17.71
C VAL A 40 -6.77 7.17 -16.44
N PRO A 41 -8.00 7.49 -16.00
CA PRO A 41 -8.17 8.28 -14.79
C PRO A 41 -7.57 7.49 -13.62
N TYR A 42 -6.54 8.05 -12.98
CA TYR A 42 -6.04 7.47 -11.73
C TYR A 42 -7.18 7.53 -10.71
N PRO A 43 -7.53 6.41 -10.07
CA PRO A 43 -8.54 6.46 -9.01
C PRO A 43 -8.07 7.45 -7.95
N GLU A 44 -8.97 8.30 -7.47
CA GLU A 44 -8.66 9.17 -6.35
C GLU A 44 -8.24 8.28 -5.17
N SER A 45 -7.08 8.56 -4.57
CA SER A 45 -6.64 7.80 -3.41
C SER A 45 -7.68 7.96 -2.30
N PRO A 46 -8.09 6.88 -1.62
CA PRO A 46 -8.96 6.99 -0.47
C PRO A 46 -8.38 7.93 0.60
N ASN A 47 -9.26 8.66 1.28
CA ASN A 47 -8.87 9.47 2.44
C ASN A 47 -8.65 8.61 3.70
N GLU A 48 -9.22 7.41 3.71
CA GLU A 48 -9.21 6.47 4.82
C GLU A 48 -8.87 5.06 4.33
N TRP A 49 -8.18 4.32 5.20
CA TRP A 49 -7.80 2.92 5.00
C TRP A 49 -8.32 2.15 6.22
N PRO A 50 -9.61 1.78 6.24
CA PRO A 50 -10.18 1.08 7.38
C PRO A 50 -9.54 -0.31 7.53
N ALA A 51 -9.36 -0.74 8.77
CA ALA A 51 -9.01 -2.12 9.06
C ALA A 51 -10.27 -3.00 8.92
N ASP A 52 -10.13 -4.18 8.31
CA ASP A 52 -11.24 -5.14 8.16
C ASP A 52 -11.68 -5.73 9.51
N GLU A 53 -10.75 -5.79 10.47
CA GLU A 53 -10.97 -6.29 11.83
C GLU A 53 -10.68 -5.20 12.88
N PRO A 54 -11.24 -5.32 14.09
CA PRO A 54 -10.88 -4.43 15.19
C PRO A 54 -9.36 -4.46 15.45
N VAL A 55 -8.71 -3.31 15.31
CA VAL A 55 -7.29 -3.13 15.58
C VAL A 55 -7.08 -2.32 16.86
N GLY A 56 -6.03 -2.68 17.61
CA GLY A 56 -5.66 -1.99 18.85
C GLY A 56 -6.28 -2.60 20.12
N PRO A 57 -5.96 -2.04 21.29
CA PRO A 57 -6.42 -2.53 22.58
C PRO A 57 -7.89 -2.18 22.80
N ALA A 58 -8.63 -3.06 23.49
CA ALA A 58 -10.00 -2.77 23.89
C ALA A 58 -10.04 -1.68 24.97
N GLU A 59 -9.01 -1.63 25.82
CA GLU A 59 -8.85 -0.62 26.85
C GLU A 59 -8.28 0.70 26.33
N GLY A 60 -8.91 1.80 26.73
CA GLY A 60 -8.42 3.14 26.44
C GLY A 60 -7.15 3.49 27.22
N VAL A 61 -6.47 4.55 26.75
CA VAL A 61 -5.30 5.12 27.43
C VAL A 61 -5.71 5.67 28.80
N SER A 62 -5.04 5.19 29.86
CA SER A 62 -5.33 5.63 31.23
C SER A 62 -4.46 6.81 31.68
N GLY A 63 -4.90 7.55 32.68
CA GLY A 63 -4.11 8.66 33.24
C GLY A 63 -2.76 8.22 33.84
N ALA A 64 -2.66 6.98 34.33
CA ALA A 64 -1.38 6.43 34.79
C ALA A 64 -0.41 6.21 33.63
N MET A 65 -0.91 5.73 32.48
CA MET A 65 -0.11 5.58 31.27
C MET A 65 0.42 6.93 30.77
N LEU A 66 -0.36 8.00 30.91
CA LEU A 66 0.09 9.34 30.52
C LEU A 66 1.15 9.91 31.49
N LYS A 67 1.13 9.55 32.77
CA LYS A 67 2.15 10.01 33.73
C LYS A 67 3.50 9.33 33.51
N ASP A 68 3.48 8.08 33.06
CA ASP A 68 4.67 7.31 32.74
C ASP A 68 4.58 6.71 31.32
N PRO A 69 4.66 7.55 30.27
CA PRO A 69 4.39 7.12 28.90
C PRO A 69 5.41 6.12 28.39
N PHE A 70 6.60 6.06 28.99
CA PHE A 70 7.72 5.23 28.55
C PHE A 70 7.85 3.91 29.33
N ALA A 71 6.97 3.62 30.29
CA ALA A 71 6.87 2.30 30.94
C ALA A 71 6.70 1.16 29.92
N ASP A 72 6.08 1.47 28.78
CA ASP A 72 6.10 0.65 27.58
C ASP A 72 6.79 1.47 26.47
N THR A 73 7.86 0.93 25.91
CA THR A 73 8.62 1.62 24.85
C THR A 73 8.03 1.42 23.44
N ALA A 74 7.00 0.59 23.30
CA ALA A 74 6.31 0.36 22.03
C ALA A 74 5.21 1.41 21.75
N ARG A 75 4.90 2.29 22.71
CA ARG A 75 3.89 3.34 22.59
C ARG A 75 4.49 4.74 22.56
N TRP A 76 3.73 5.67 21.98
CA TRP A 76 4.02 7.10 21.97
C TRP A 76 2.71 7.86 22.21
N LEU A 77 2.43 8.23 23.46
CA LEU A 77 1.10 8.68 23.89
C LEU A 77 0.90 10.20 23.88
N HIS A 78 1.97 10.98 23.91
CA HIS A 78 1.90 12.45 23.87
C HIS A 78 2.48 12.96 22.57
N TYR A 79 2.02 14.13 22.14
CA TYR A 79 2.58 14.85 20.98
C TYR A 79 4.13 14.95 21.01
N GLY A 80 4.74 15.18 22.18
CA GLY A 80 6.20 15.16 22.36
C GLY A 80 6.76 14.10 23.28
N GLY A 81 6.11 12.94 23.34
CA GLY A 81 6.56 11.79 24.13
C GLY A 81 6.03 11.80 25.57
N ASP A 82 6.27 12.89 26.30
CA ASP A 82 5.78 13.11 27.66
C ASP A 82 5.23 14.53 27.88
N TYR A 83 4.77 14.83 29.09
CA TYR A 83 4.32 16.17 29.49
C TYR A 83 5.40 17.24 29.44
N ARG A 84 6.68 16.85 29.44
CA ARG A 84 7.81 17.79 29.33
C ARG A 84 8.06 18.18 27.87
N ASN A 85 7.52 17.41 26.92
CA ASN A 85 7.55 17.69 25.49
C ASN A 85 8.99 17.77 24.93
N HIS A 86 9.91 16.99 25.48
CA HIS A 86 11.31 16.94 25.00
C HIS A 86 11.48 16.17 23.69
N ARG A 87 10.46 15.42 23.25
CA ARG A 87 10.50 14.55 22.05
C ARG A 87 11.64 13.52 22.09
N HIS A 88 12.00 13.04 23.29
CA HIS A 88 13.09 12.10 23.48
C HIS A 88 12.56 10.67 23.65
N SER A 89 12.95 9.77 22.73
CA SER A 89 12.60 8.35 22.82
C SER A 89 13.58 7.58 23.71
N PRO A 90 13.12 6.64 24.55
CA PRO A 90 13.99 5.72 25.28
C PRO A 90 14.59 4.62 24.37
N SER A 91 14.07 4.42 23.15
CA SER A 91 14.52 3.38 22.22
C SER A 91 15.93 3.66 21.71
N ARG A 92 16.77 2.62 21.64
CA ARG A 92 18.18 2.75 21.27
C ARG A 92 18.39 2.52 19.77
N LEU A 93 18.36 3.59 18.97
CA LEU A 93 18.97 3.60 17.63
C LEU A 93 20.37 4.20 17.74
N ASN A 94 21.36 3.59 17.08
CA ASN A 94 22.74 4.09 17.05
C ASN A 94 23.16 4.48 15.62
N PRO A 95 24.23 5.30 15.44
CA PRO A 95 24.64 5.75 14.11
C PRO A 95 25.01 4.64 13.12
N ALA A 96 25.45 3.48 13.60
CA ALA A 96 25.76 2.34 12.73
C ALA A 96 24.48 1.66 12.24
N GLY A 97 23.51 1.43 13.13
CA GLY A 97 22.20 0.87 12.79
C GLY A 97 21.35 1.80 11.93
N ALA A 98 21.44 3.12 12.14
CA ALA A 98 20.73 4.12 11.34
C ALA A 98 21.07 4.03 9.84
N ARG A 99 22.29 3.62 9.50
CA ARG A 99 22.74 3.45 8.09
C ARG A 99 22.12 2.25 7.40
N MET A 100 21.54 1.32 8.16
CA MET A 100 20.94 0.09 7.64
C MET A 100 19.42 0.18 7.52
N LEU A 101 18.82 1.32 7.90
CA LEU A 101 17.37 1.50 7.84
C LEU A 101 16.89 1.59 6.40
N SER A 102 15.80 0.89 6.12
CA SER A 102 15.01 1.00 4.89
C SER A 102 13.55 1.26 5.25
N ALA A 103 12.78 1.81 4.31
CA ALA A 103 11.34 1.95 4.50
C ALA A 103 10.71 0.56 4.72
N ALA A 104 9.95 0.40 5.80
CA ALA A 104 9.22 -0.83 6.07
C ALA A 104 7.89 -0.87 5.30
N TRP A 105 7.19 0.26 5.26
CA TRP A 105 5.94 0.47 4.55
C TRP A 105 5.68 1.97 4.40
N ALA A 106 4.76 2.33 3.50
CA ALA A 106 4.25 3.68 3.32
C ALA A 106 2.75 3.61 3.02
N PHE A 107 2.02 4.66 3.38
CA PHE A 107 0.59 4.80 3.06
C PHE A 107 0.34 6.15 2.42
N VAL A 108 -0.66 6.22 1.54
CA VAL A 108 -1.04 7.43 0.83
C VAL A 108 -2.37 7.92 1.37
N ARG A 109 -2.46 9.23 1.63
CA ARG A 109 -3.74 9.89 1.89
C ARG A 109 -4.26 10.54 0.62
N GLY A 110 -5.58 10.47 0.41
CA GLY A 110 -6.29 11.22 -0.64
C GLY A 110 -6.32 12.74 -0.50
N THR A 111 -5.86 13.28 0.63
CA THR A 111 -5.90 14.71 0.91
C THR A 111 -4.75 15.46 0.26
N LYS A 112 -5.06 16.55 -0.44
CA LYS A 112 -4.07 17.51 -0.95
C LYS A 112 -3.75 18.54 0.15
N GLY A 113 -2.47 18.79 0.43
CA GLY A 113 -2.05 19.79 1.43
C GLY A 113 -0.75 19.44 2.16
N GLN A 114 -0.39 20.25 3.16
CA GLN A 114 0.75 20.01 4.05
C GLN A 114 0.35 19.08 5.21
N PHE A 115 1.31 18.31 5.71
CA PHE A 115 1.14 17.45 6.89
C PHE A 115 2.00 17.98 8.05
N GLU A 116 1.35 18.37 9.13
CA GLU A 116 2.01 18.89 10.35
C GLU A 116 1.72 17.99 11.57
N ALA A 117 1.18 16.79 11.33
CA ALA A 117 0.84 15.84 12.39
C ALA A 117 2.10 15.19 12.99
N SER A 118 2.09 15.01 14.31
CA SER A 118 3.01 14.09 15.00
C SER A 118 2.19 12.87 15.41
N PRO A 119 2.42 11.68 14.80
CA PRO A 119 1.58 10.52 15.05
C PRO A 119 1.60 10.06 16.51
N ILE A 120 0.48 9.49 16.95
CA ILE A 120 0.35 8.83 18.26
C ILE A 120 0.32 7.33 18.03
N VAL A 121 1.05 6.55 18.84
CA VAL A 121 1.11 5.09 18.72
C VAL A 121 0.63 4.44 20.00
N TYR A 122 -0.41 3.62 19.90
CA TYR A 122 -0.97 2.87 21.03
C TYR A 122 -1.50 1.51 20.57
N GLY A 123 -1.02 0.45 21.24
CA GLY A 123 -1.42 -0.94 20.96
C GLY A 123 -1.30 -1.38 19.51
N GLY A 124 -0.23 -0.96 18.83
CA GLY A 124 0.03 -1.30 17.43
C GLY A 124 -0.74 -0.48 16.40
N VAL A 125 -1.57 0.48 16.83
CA VAL A 125 -2.27 1.41 15.95
C VAL A 125 -1.61 2.78 15.97
N MET A 126 -1.45 3.38 14.79
CA MET A 126 -0.98 4.75 14.60
C MET A 126 -2.17 5.65 14.30
N TYR A 127 -2.31 6.74 15.05
CA TYR A 127 -3.35 7.76 14.92
C TYR A 127 -2.78 9.08 14.42
#